data_AF-A0A0N1DA27-F1
#
_entry.id   AF-A0A0N1DA27-F1
#
_cell.length_a   1.000
_cell.length_b   1.000
_cell.length_c   1.000
_cell.angle_alpha   90.00
_cell.angle_beta   90.00
_cell.angle_gamma   90.00
#
_symmetry.space_group_name_H-M   'P 1'
#
loop_
_entity.id
_entity.type
_entity.pdbx_description
1 polymer ?
#
loop_
_entity_poly.entity_id
_entity_poly.type
_entity_poly.pdbx_seq_one_letter_code
_entity_poly.pdbx_strand_id
1 'polypeptide(L)'
;MELKTYFPQDTAGNFLPLATCYLYRRGTENLVSGLVKANGVALTNPFTGNAEGPVQFSAPNGIYDLRIVKGTLDFRMPIQFNDVTEDVAAAVASAAQAAIIEAYVRDNLSLLLAQLNAIISDPQNAVNSWDIQAKGFDLLQGVATYGVVSNRLGAWQMPAGSAAYLAMPIAVPSHWRKMDVYVYWVNMAANDGNAVMGAEVHQWAPGESMNVTPAGSSSIITANPVPWAVNESKIAADLPLDPTRTVTLRIARQGASANDTLANALGILKVRIQKK
;
A
#
# COMPACT_ATOMS: atom_id res chain seq x y z
N MET A 1 -19.78 -28.83 -35.18
CA MET A 1 -21.17 -29.18 -34.82
C MET A 1 -21.41 -30.64 -35.15
N GLU A 2 -22.09 -31.38 -34.25
CA GLU A 2 -22.46 -32.78 -34.49
C GLU A 2 -23.49 -32.88 -35.64
N LEU A 3 -23.28 -33.80 -36.60
CA LEU A 3 -24.25 -34.11 -37.66
C LEU A 3 -25.13 -35.28 -37.23
N LYS A 4 -26.45 -35.10 -37.28
CA LYS A 4 -27.41 -36.18 -37.04
C LYS A 4 -28.22 -36.49 -38.29
N THR A 5 -28.57 -37.76 -38.41
CA THR A 5 -29.41 -38.29 -39.49
C THR A 5 -30.62 -38.97 -38.87
N TYR A 6 -31.81 -38.60 -39.34
CA TYR A 6 -33.07 -39.22 -38.96
C TYR A 6 -33.77 -39.75 -40.20
N PHE A 7 -34.48 -40.87 -40.05
CA PHE A 7 -35.25 -41.50 -41.12
C PHE A 7 -36.72 -41.54 -40.70
N PRO A 8 -37.50 -40.47 -40.96
CA PRO A 8 -38.91 -40.46 -40.63
C PRO A 8 -39.66 -41.52 -41.45
N GLN A 9 -40.50 -42.31 -40.79
CA GLN A 9 -41.24 -43.43 -41.38
C GLN A 9 -42.73 -43.37 -41.01
N ASP A 10 -43.59 -43.98 -41.84
CA ASP A 10 -44.99 -44.25 -41.50
C ASP A 10 -45.13 -45.54 -40.65
N THR A 11 -46.37 -45.88 -40.28
CA THR A 11 -46.68 -47.08 -39.49
C THR A 11 -46.44 -48.39 -40.23
N ALA A 12 -46.26 -48.35 -41.56
CA ALA A 12 -45.90 -49.49 -42.40
C ALA A 12 -44.38 -49.58 -42.65
N GLY A 13 -43.58 -48.65 -42.10
CA GLY A 13 -42.13 -48.62 -42.25
C GLY A 13 -41.64 -47.94 -43.54
N ASN A 14 -42.52 -47.31 -44.33
CA ASN A 14 -42.10 -46.56 -45.52
C ASN A 14 -41.47 -45.24 -45.12
N PHE A 15 -40.39 -44.83 -45.79
CA PHE A 15 -39.79 -43.51 -45.57
C PHE A 15 -40.74 -42.38 -45.95
N LEU A 16 -40.62 -41.25 -45.26
CA LEU A 16 -41.37 -40.02 -45.50
C LEU A 16 -40.48 -38.98 -46.21
N PRO A 17 -40.29 -39.07 -47.55
CA PRO A 17 -39.46 -38.12 -48.28
C PRO A 17 -40.07 -36.71 -48.25
N LEU A 18 -39.21 -35.69 -48.30
CA LEU A 18 -39.62 -34.29 -48.32
C LEU A 18 -40.55 -33.91 -47.15
N ALA A 19 -40.33 -34.46 -45.95
CA ALA A 19 -41.04 -34.05 -44.74
C ALA A 19 -40.53 -32.68 -44.26
N THR A 20 -41.41 -31.86 -43.68
CA THR A 20 -41.03 -30.56 -43.11
C THR A 20 -40.56 -30.75 -41.68
N CYS A 21 -39.38 -30.25 -41.38
CA CYS A 21 -38.71 -30.37 -40.10
C CYS A 21 -38.57 -29.01 -39.42
N TYR A 22 -38.83 -29.00 -38.12
CA TYR A 22 -38.65 -27.85 -37.23
C TYR A 22 -37.75 -28.27 -36.09
N LEU A 23 -36.73 -27.47 -35.79
CA LEU A 23 -35.94 -27.63 -34.57
C LEU A 23 -36.28 -26.53 -33.57
N TYR A 24 -36.83 -26.91 -32.43
CA TYR A 24 -37.19 -25.97 -31.38
C TYR A 24 -36.22 -26.04 -30.20
N ARG A 25 -36.04 -24.92 -29.49
CA ARG A 25 -35.45 -24.97 -28.14
C ARG A 25 -36.37 -25.80 -27.25
N ARG A 26 -35.79 -26.73 -26.48
CA ARG A 26 -36.55 -27.69 -25.67
C ARG A 26 -37.65 -27.03 -24.84
N GLY A 27 -38.86 -27.56 -24.91
CA GLY A 27 -40.02 -27.08 -24.16
C GLY A 27 -40.59 -25.74 -24.63
N THR A 28 -40.17 -25.25 -25.80
CA THR A 28 -40.67 -23.99 -26.38
C THR A 28 -41.05 -24.17 -27.85
N GLU A 29 -41.68 -23.15 -28.44
CA GLU A 29 -41.93 -23.04 -29.89
C GLU A 29 -40.92 -22.10 -30.59
N ASN A 30 -39.82 -21.75 -29.90
CA ASN A 30 -38.79 -20.90 -30.47
C ASN A 30 -37.88 -21.70 -31.41
N LEU A 31 -37.83 -21.29 -32.68
CA LEU A 31 -36.98 -21.92 -33.69
C LEU A 31 -35.50 -21.64 -33.41
N VAL A 32 -34.69 -22.68 -33.58
CA VAL A 32 -33.23 -22.62 -33.45
C VAL A 32 -32.61 -22.10 -34.74
N SER A 33 -31.66 -21.17 -34.62
CA SER A 33 -30.83 -20.66 -35.72
C SER A 33 -29.48 -21.39 -35.79
N GLY A 34 -28.72 -21.16 -36.88
CA GLY A 34 -27.37 -21.72 -37.02
C GLY A 34 -27.34 -23.20 -37.40
N LEU A 35 -28.42 -23.71 -37.99
CA LEU A 35 -28.44 -25.07 -38.54
C LEU A 35 -27.57 -25.14 -39.79
N VAL A 36 -26.99 -26.31 -40.02
CA VAL A 36 -26.11 -26.55 -41.17
C VAL A 36 -26.43 -27.91 -41.80
N LYS A 37 -26.40 -27.99 -43.13
CA LYS A 37 -26.54 -29.26 -43.88
C LYS A 37 -25.28 -30.11 -43.73
N ALA A 38 -25.36 -31.39 -44.09
CA ALA A 38 -24.21 -32.30 -44.10
C ALA A 38 -22.99 -31.79 -44.90
N ASN A 39 -23.20 -30.93 -45.90
CA ASN A 39 -22.15 -30.33 -46.72
C ASN A 39 -21.63 -28.97 -46.20
N GLY A 40 -21.99 -28.55 -44.98
CA GLY A 40 -21.52 -27.30 -44.39
C GLY A 40 -22.31 -26.05 -44.80
N VAL A 41 -23.31 -26.16 -45.68
CA VAL A 41 -24.14 -25.01 -46.09
C VAL A 41 -25.16 -24.67 -45.00
N ALA A 42 -25.29 -23.39 -44.69
CA ALA A 42 -26.30 -22.89 -43.74
C ALA A 42 -27.72 -23.34 -44.12
N LEU A 43 -28.46 -23.79 -43.11
CA LEU A 43 -29.81 -24.32 -43.24
C LEU A 43 -30.78 -23.41 -42.47
N THR A 44 -31.84 -22.95 -43.15
CA THR A 44 -32.90 -22.15 -42.50
C THR A 44 -33.88 -23.07 -41.78
N ASN A 45 -34.44 -22.63 -40.66
CA ASN A 45 -35.43 -23.35 -39.89
C ASN A 45 -36.79 -22.64 -40.03
N PRO A 46 -37.88 -23.30 -40.48
CA PRO A 46 -37.98 -24.72 -40.84
C PRO A 46 -37.26 -25.10 -42.14
N PHE A 47 -36.97 -26.40 -42.25
CA PHE A 47 -36.35 -27.00 -43.44
C PHE A 47 -37.10 -28.25 -43.91
N THR A 48 -36.72 -28.79 -45.07
CA THR A 48 -37.32 -30.00 -45.64
C THR A 48 -36.27 -31.10 -45.72
N GLY A 49 -36.67 -32.34 -45.43
CA GLY A 49 -35.87 -33.54 -45.68
C GLY A 49 -35.61 -33.74 -47.18
N ASN A 50 -34.69 -34.64 -47.53
CA ASN A 50 -34.37 -34.88 -48.94
C ASN A 50 -35.40 -35.80 -49.63
N ALA A 51 -35.24 -36.00 -50.94
CA ALA A 51 -36.12 -36.86 -51.74
C ALA A 51 -35.91 -38.36 -51.46
N GLU A 52 -34.81 -38.73 -50.82
CA GLU A 52 -34.43 -40.12 -50.53
C GLU A 52 -34.99 -40.60 -49.17
N GLY A 53 -35.59 -39.71 -48.37
CA GLY A 53 -36.16 -40.03 -47.07
C GLY A 53 -35.42 -39.48 -45.85
N PRO A 54 -34.07 -39.40 -45.79
CA PRO A 54 -33.40 -38.90 -44.59
C PRO A 54 -33.50 -37.39 -44.39
N VAL A 55 -33.48 -37.03 -43.11
CA VAL A 55 -33.34 -35.68 -42.57
C VAL A 55 -31.96 -35.57 -41.96
N GLN A 56 -31.09 -34.76 -42.56
CA GLN A 56 -29.69 -34.60 -42.13
C GLN A 56 -29.39 -33.14 -41.82
N PHE A 57 -28.97 -32.88 -40.59
CA PHE A 57 -28.61 -31.53 -40.17
C PHE A 57 -27.68 -31.57 -38.94
N SER A 58 -26.89 -30.52 -38.83
CA SER A 58 -26.09 -30.19 -37.66
C SER A 58 -26.68 -28.96 -36.97
N ALA A 59 -26.57 -28.92 -35.65
CA ALA A 59 -26.96 -27.77 -34.83
C ALA A 59 -25.87 -27.48 -33.78
N PRO A 60 -25.89 -26.28 -33.16
CA PRO A 60 -25.06 -25.99 -31.99
C PRO A 60 -25.29 -26.96 -30.83
N ASN A 61 -24.34 -27.02 -29.89
CA ASN A 61 -24.48 -27.86 -28.70
C ASN A 61 -25.71 -27.46 -27.89
N GLY A 62 -26.54 -28.45 -27.50
CA GLY A 62 -27.76 -28.17 -26.75
C GLY A 62 -28.80 -29.28 -26.84
N ILE A 63 -29.89 -29.08 -26.10
CA ILE A 63 -31.05 -29.98 -26.08
C ILE A 63 -32.23 -29.29 -26.76
N TYR A 64 -32.90 -30.02 -27.65
CA TYR A 64 -33.90 -29.49 -28.57
C TYR A 64 -35.08 -30.44 -28.71
N ASP A 65 -36.18 -29.93 -29.26
CA ASP A 65 -37.29 -30.77 -29.74
C ASP A 65 -37.33 -30.71 -31.26
N LEU A 66 -37.13 -31.86 -31.92
CA LEU A 66 -37.29 -32.02 -33.36
C LEU A 66 -38.74 -32.40 -33.66
N ARG A 67 -39.42 -31.58 -34.46
CA ARG A 67 -40.75 -31.88 -34.98
C ARG A 67 -40.67 -32.17 -36.48
N ILE A 68 -41.26 -33.29 -36.91
CA ILE A 68 -41.30 -33.71 -38.32
C ILE A 68 -42.77 -33.87 -38.74
N VAL A 69 -43.16 -33.17 -39.81
CA VAL A 69 -44.54 -33.13 -40.31
C VAL A 69 -44.59 -33.56 -41.77
N LYS A 70 -45.50 -34.50 -42.09
CA LYS A 70 -45.82 -34.90 -43.47
C LYS A 70 -47.30 -35.29 -43.58
N GLY A 71 -48.10 -34.48 -44.26
CA GLY A 71 -49.54 -34.72 -44.37
C GLY A 71 -50.19 -34.71 -42.99
N THR A 72 -50.83 -35.81 -42.60
CA THR A 72 -51.45 -35.99 -41.27
C THR A 72 -50.49 -36.50 -40.20
N LEU A 73 -49.26 -36.89 -40.57
CA LEU A 73 -48.24 -37.38 -39.63
C LEU A 73 -47.49 -36.20 -39.01
N ASP A 74 -47.41 -36.19 -37.69
CA ASP A 74 -46.73 -35.17 -36.90
C ASP A 74 -46.05 -35.83 -35.69
N PHE A 75 -44.72 -35.83 -35.70
CA PHE A 75 -43.91 -36.44 -34.65
C PHE A 75 -43.06 -35.38 -33.98
N ARG A 76 -42.97 -35.43 -32.66
CA ARG A 76 -42.05 -34.59 -31.87
C ARG A 76 -41.16 -35.47 -31.00
N MET A 77 -39.86 -35.24 -31.05
CA MET A 77 -38.88 -36.01 -30.29
C MET A 77 -37.81 -35.11 -29.66
N PRO A 78 -37.45 -35.34 -28.39
CA PRO A 78 -36.34 -34.64 -27.75
C PRO A 78 -35.02 -35.19 -28.28
N ILE A 79 -34.10 -34.29 -28.65
CA ILE A 79 -32.78 -34.63 -29.19
C ILE A 79 -31.70 -33.73 -28.57
N GLN A 80 -30.45 -34.19 -28.56
CA GLN A 80 -29.32 -33.43 -28.02
C GLN A 80 -28.15 -33.47 -28.99
N PHE A 81 -27.59 -32.32 -29.31
CA PHE A 81 -26.34 -32.19 -30.06
C PHE A 81 -25.19 -31.93 -29.09
N ASN A 82 -24.13 -32.73 -29.21
CA ASN A 82 -22.90 -32.61 -28.43
C ASN A 82 -21.68 -32.71 -29.35
N ASP A 83 -21.04 -31.59 -29.61
CA ASP A 83 -19.73 -31.50 -30.23
C ASP A 83 -18.66 -31.39 -29.14
N VAL A 84 -18.07 -32.54 -28.80
CA VAL A 84 -16.99 -32.64 -27.80
C VAL A 84 -15.72 -31.90 -28.24
N THR A 85 -15.52 -31.70 -29.56
CA THR A 85 -14.33 -31.02 -30.08
C THR A 85 -14.36 -29.54 -29.71
N GLU A 86 -15.53 -28.92 -29.79
CA GLU A 86 -15.74 -27.52 -29.41
C GLU A 86 -15.54 -27.32 -27.90
N ASP A 87 -16.11 -28.20 -27.08
CA ASP A 87 -15.98 -28.14 -25.62
C ASP A 87 -14.51 -28.33 -25.18
N VAL A 88 -13.79 -29.27 -25.81
CA VAL A 88 -12.34 -29.49 -25.54
C VAL A 88 -11.52 -28.27 -25.94
N ALA A 89 -11.79 -27.66 -27.10
CA ALA A 89 -11.08 -26.46 -27.53
C ALA A 89 -11.30 -25.28 -26.56
N ALA A 90 -12.53 -25.08 -26.10
CA ALA A 90 -12.87 -24.06 -25.10
C ALA A 90 -12.18 -24.33 -23.75
N ALA A 91 -12.14 -25.58 -23.31
CA ALA A 91 -11.46 -25.98 -22.07
C ALA A 91 -9.94 -25.74 -22.16
N VAL A 92 -9.31 -26.09 -23.29
CA VAL A 92 -7.87 -25.85 -23.53
C VAL A 92 -7.56 -24.36 -23.55
N ALA A 93 -8.39 -23.54 -24.21
CA ALA A 93 -8.22 -22.09 -24.22
C ALA A 93 -8.35 -21.48 -22.81
N SER A 94 -9.32 -21.95 -22.03
CA SER A 94 -9.52 -21.51 -20.65
C SER A 94 -8.34 -21.89 -19.75
N ALA A 95 -7.79 -23.10 -19.90
CA ALA A 95 -6.62 -23.55 -19.16
C ALA A 95 -5.37 -22.73 -19.52
N ALA A 96 -5.17 -22.42 -20.81
CA ALA A 96 -4.08 -21.57 -21.25
C ALA A 96 -4.18 -20.15 -20.66
N GLN A 97 -5.39 -19.58 -20.61
CA GLN A 97 -5.61 -18.26 -20.02
C GLN A 97 -5.35 -18.26 -18.50
N ALA A 98 -5.77 -19.31 -17.79
CA ALA A 98 -5.50 -19.46 -16.37
C ALA A 98 -3.98 -19.52 -16.08
N ALA A 99 -3.22 -20.25 -16.88
CA ALA A 99 -1.76 -20.33 -16.73
C ALA A 99 -1.06 -18.98 -16.94
N ILE A 100 -1.53 -18.17 -17.90
CA ILE A 100 -1.00 -16.81 -18.12
C ILE A 100 -1.28 -15.91 -16.91
N ILE A 101 -2.50 -15.97 -16.37
CA ILE A 101 -2.86 -15.17 -15.18
C ILE A 101 -2.02 -15.60 -13.97
N GLU A 102 -1.82 -16.89 -13.77
CA GLU A 102 -1.01 -17.40 -12.66
C GLU A 102 0.45 -16.93 -12.75
N ALA A 103 1.05 -17.00 -13.94
CA ALA A 103 2.41 -16.51 -14.18
C ALA A 103 2.51 -15.01 -13.88
N TYR A 104 1.56 -14.22 -14.39
CA TYR A 104 1.51 -12.78 -14.14
C TYR A 104 1.38 -12.44 -12.64
N VAL A 105 0.52 -13.14 -11.90
CA VAL A 105 0.35 -12.91 -10.46
C VAL A 105 1.63 -13.26 -9.70
N ARG A 106 2.28 -14.39 -10.05
CA ARG A 106 3.53 -14.82 -9.43
C ARG A 106 4.65 -13.79 -9.62
N ASP A 107 4.82 -13.31 -10.85
CA ASP A 107 5.87 -12.36 -11.19
C ASP A 107 5.65 -11.01 -10.48
N ASN A 108 4.43 -10.49 -10.50
CA ASN A 108 4.11 -9.24 -9.79
C ASN A 108 4.27 -9.35 -8.29
N LEU A 109 3.87 -10.47 -7.69
CA LEU A 109 4.05 -10.68 -6.25
C LEU A 109 5.54 -10.72 -5.88
N SER A 110 6.37 -11.35 -6.72
CA SER A 110 7.82 -11.39 -6.51
C SER A 110 8.46 -10.00 -6.59
N LEU A 111 8.04 -9.17 -7.57
CA LEU A 111 8.51 -7.80 -7.73
C LEU A 111 8.10 -6.94 -6.52
N LEU A 112 6.85 -7.07 -6.08
CA LEU A 112 6.33 -6.33 -4.92
C LEU A 112 7.09 -6.70 -3.64
N LEU A 113 7.38 -7.99 -3.43
CA LEU A 113 8.19 -8.44 -2.30
C LEU A 113 9.62 -7.90 -2.37
N ALA A 114 10.25 -7.88 -3.55
CA ALA A 114 11.57 -7.29 -3.73
C ALA A 114 11.58 -5.78 -3.41
N GLN A 115 10.58 -5.04 -3.88
CA GLN A 115 10.41 -3.63 -3.58
C GLN A 115 10.19 -3.38 -2.09
N LEU A 116 9.33 -4.17 -1.43
CA LEU A 116 9.09 -4.09 0.00
C LEU A 116 10.38 -4.34 0.81
N ASN A 117 11.12 -5.38 0.47
CA ASN A 117 12.39 -5.70 1.11
C ASN A 117 13.44 -4.59 0.90
N ALA A 118 13.47 -3.95 -0.26
CA ALA A 118 14.33 -2.79 -0.51
C ALA A 118 13.97 -1.60 0.39
N ILE A 119 12.68 -1.33 0.61
CA ILE A 119 12.21 -0.25 1.52
C ILE A 119 12.61 -0.55 2.97
N ILE A 120 12.41 -1.79 3.41
CA ILE A 120 12.72 -2.21 4.79
C ILE A 120 14.23 -2.21 5.06
N SER A 121 15.02 -2.60 4.05
CA SER A 121 16.48 -2.65 4.15
C SER A 121 17.17 -1.30 3.90
N ASP A 122 16.44 -0.25 3.53
CA ASP A 122 16.99 1.09 3.31
C ASP A 122 17.58 1.67 4.62
N PRO A 123 18.90 1.91 4.69
CA PRO A 123 19.54 2.55 5.84
C PRO A 123 19.00 3.94 6.15
N GLN A 124 18.45 4.65 5.16
CA GLN A 124 17.80 5.95 5.36
C GLN A 124 16.50 5.83 6.16
N ASN A 125 15.83 4.66 6.15
CA ASN A 125 14.68 4.34 7.00
C ASN A 125 15.09 3.79 8.38
N ALA A 126 16.33 3.32 8.54
CA ALA A 126 16.84 2.73 9.77
C ALA A 126 17.36 3.75 10.79
N VAL A 127 17.52 5.02 10.40
CA VAL A 127 18.07 6.00 11.34
C VAL A 127 17.03 6.38 12.40
N ASN A 128 17.23 5.87 13.60
CA ASN A 128 16.36 6.08 14.75
C ASN A 128 16.88 7.16 15.71
N SER A 129 18.13 7.61 15.57
CA SER A 129 18.69 8.67 16.41
C SER A 129 19.86 9.37 15.75
N TRP A 130 20.04 10.65 16.06
CA TRP A 130 21.22 11.44 15.68
C TRP A 130 21.87 12.08 16.88
N ASP A 131 23.19 12.10 16.84
CA ASP A 131 24.06 12.71 17.83
C ASP A 131 24.67 13.99 17.23
N ILE A 132 24.20 15.14 17.70
CA ILE A 132 24.57 16.46 17.22
C ILE A 132 25.52 17.11 18.22
N GLN A 133 26.74 17.44 17.79
CA GLN A 133 27.72 18.11 18.64
C GLN A 133 27.23 19.50 19.04
N ALA A 134 27.49 19.92 20.29
CA ALA A 134 27.01 21.22 20.79
C ALA A 134 27.48 22.41 19.94
N LYS A 135 28.65 22.32 19.30
CA LYS A 135 29.15 23.39 18.42
C LYS A 135 28.29 23.63 17.17
N GLY A 136 27.46 22.65 16.77
CA GLY A 136 26.52 22.82 15.66
C GLY A 136 25.36 23.76 15.97
N PHE A 137 25.18 24.16 17.23
CA PHE A 137 24.17 25.12 17.63
C PHE A 137 24.77 26.53 17.77
N ASP A 138 23.98 27.52 17.37
CA ASP A 138 24.26 28.93 17.58
C ASP A 138 23.48 29.48 18.77
N LEU A 139 24.03 30.53 19.40
CA LEU A 139 23.32 31.27 20.42
C LEU A 139 22.15 32.03 19.78
N LEU A 140 20.93 31.70 20.19
CA LEU A 140 19.72 32.40 19.74
C LEU A 140 19.35 33.55 20.69
N GLN A 141 19.42 33.30 22.00
CA GLN A 141 19.02 34.27 23.03
C GLN A 141 19.75 33.99 24.34
N GLY A 142 19.98 35.04 25.13
CA GLY A 142 20.60 34.96 26.44
C GLY A 142 22.11 35.16 26.37
N VAL A 143 22.82 34.71 27.40
CA VAL A 143 24.25 34.99 27.59
C VAL A 143 25.09 33.71 27.71
N ALA A 144 24.63 32.62 27.11
CA ALA A 144 25.41 31.39 27.04
C ALA A 144 26.66 31.60 26.16
N THR A 145 27.75 30.92 26.50
CA THR A 145 29.04 31.04 25.81
C THR A 145 29.55 29.68 25.38
N TYR A 146 30.14 29.58 24.19
CA TYR A 146 30.82 28.36 23.76
C TYR A 146 32.29 28.42 24.14
N GLY A 147 32.76 27.40 24.86
CA GLY A 147 34.15 27.35 25.30
C GLY A 147 34.58 25.94 25.69
N VAL A 148 35.84 25.80 26.10
CA VAL A 148 36.36 24.52 26.58
C VAL A 148 35.99 24.33 28.05
N VAL A 149 35.47 23.14 28.37
CA VAL A 149 35.13 22.69 29.71
C VAL A 149 36.19 21.69 30.18
N SER A 150 36.68 21.89 31.41
CA SER A 150 37.71 21.04 32.04
C SER A 150 38.98 20.86 31.20
N ASN A 151 39.31 21.85 30.34
CA ASN A 151 40.42 21.79 29.37
C ASN A 151 40.37 20.56 28.43
N ARG A 152 39.18 19.98 28.18
CA ARG A 152 39.02 18.72 27.44
C ARG A 152 38.00 18.79 26.31
N LEU A 153 36.79 19.28 26.59
CA LEU A 153 35.66 19.20 25.67
C LEU A 153 35.07 20.59 25.42
N GLY A 154 34.71 20.89 24.17
CA GLY A 154 33.96 22.10 23.86
C GLY A 154 32.49 21.95 24.28
N ALA A 155 31.94 22.96 24.95
CA ALA A 155 30.57 22.95 25.44
C ALA A 155 29.94 24.36 25.38
N TRP A 156 28.63 24.40 25.22
CA TRP A 156 27.84 25.62 25.52
C TRP A 156 27.62 25.72 27.02
N GLN A 157 28.16 26.76 27.64
CA GLN A 157 28.01 27.07 29.05
C GLN A 157 26.74 27.90 29.24
N MET A 158 25.73 27.28 29.84
CA MET A 158 24.42 27.86 30.09
C MET A 158 24.39 28.40 31.53
N PRO A 159 24.45 29.73 31.75
CA PRO A 159 24.54 30.33 33.08
C PRO A 159 23.30 30.05 33.93
N ALA A 160 23.45 30.15 35.25
CA ALA A 160 22.33 30.08 36.18
C ALA A 160 21.51 31.38 36.18
N GLY A 161 20.26 31.30 36.64
CA GLY A 161 19.42 32.46 36.93
C GLY A 161 18.89 33.23 35.72
N SER A 162 19.24 32.85 34.49
CA SER A 162 18.73 33.47 33.27
C SER A 162 18.43 32.42 32.20
N ALA A 163 17.40 32.69 31.38
CA ALA A 163 17.08 31.82 30.26
C ALA A 163 18.09 32.02 29.13
N ALA A 164 18.56 30.91 28.55
CA ALA A 164 19.43 30.92 27.39
C ALA A 164 18.95 29.87 26.39
N TYR A 165 18.98 30.22 25.11
CA TYR A 165 18.48 29.41 24.00
C TYR A 165 19.57 29.24 22.95
N LEU A 166 19.74 28.01 22.51
CA LEU A 166 20.59 27.60 21.40
C LEU A 166 19.68 27.12 20.27
N ALA A 167 20.07 27.35 19.02
CA ALA A 167 19.28 26.92 17.86
C ALA A 167 20.15 26.32 16.76
N MET A 168 19.57 25.36 16.03
CA MET A 168 20.16 24.77 14.83
C MET A 168 19.05 24.36 13.84
N PRO A 169 19.13 24.77 12.57
CA PRO A 169 18.33 24.18 11.50
C PRO A 169 18.72 22.72 11.30
N ILE A 170 17.74 21.82 11.25
CA ILE A 170 17.95 20.40 11.02
C ILE A 170 17.07 19.90 9.87
N ALA A 171 17.63 19.02 9.05
CA ALA A 171 16.86 18.28 8.05
C ALA A 171 16.56 16.91 8.63
N VAL A 172 15.33 16.65 9.06
CA VAL A 172 14.91 15.35 9.62
C VAL A 172 14.51 14.37 8.50
N PRO A 173 14.60 13.04 8.71
CA PRO A 173 14.21 12.07 7.69
C PRO A 173 12.72 12.17 7.36
N SER A 174 12.36 11.94 6.10
CA SER A 174 11.00 12.10 5.56
C SER A 174 9.92 11.26 6.26
N HIS A 175 10.33 10.22 6.97
CA HIS A 175 9.45 9.30 7.67
C HIS A 175 9.34 9.59 9.18
N TRP A 176 10.06 10.58 9.71
CA TRP A 176 9.89 11.01 11.11
C TRP A 176 8.62 11.88 11.23
N ARG A 177 7.86 11.67 12.30
CA ARG A 177 6.64 12.45 12.62
C ARG A 177 6.68 13.03 14.02
N LYS A 178 7.46 12.41 14.90
CA LYS A 178 7.73 12.87 16.25
C LYS A 178 9.18 12.61 16.60
N MET A 179 9.73 13.39 17.51
CA MET A 179 11.04 13.12 18.09
C MET A 179 11.10 13.40 19.59
N ASP A 180 11.94 12.63 20.25
CA ASP A 180 12.41 12.88 21.60
C ASP A 180 13.76 13.60 21.55
N VAL A 181 14.01 14.50 22.51
CA VAL A 181 15.28 15.24 22.59
C VAL A 181 15.97 14.97 23.93
N TYR A 182 17.23 14.59 23.84
CA TYR A 182 18.12 14.31 24.94
C TYR A 182 19.32 15.26 24.88
N VAL A 183 19.82 15.66 26.03
CA VAL A 183 21.05 16.45 26.15
C VAL A 183 22.07 15.70 26.97
N TYR A 184 23.31 15.71 26.47
CA TYR A 184 24.49 15.30 27.21
C TYR A 184 25.12 16.55 27.79
N TRP A 185 25.23 16.60 29.11
CA TRP A 185 25.59 17.80 29.82
C TRP A 185 26.44 17.51 31.05
N VAL A 186 27.12 18.53 31.55
CA VAL A 186 27.96 18.47 32.76
C VAL A 186 27.61 19.59 33.72
N ASN A 187 27.66 19.28 35.00
CA ASN A 187 27.62 20.28 36.06
C ASN A 187 28.98 20.99 36.14
N MET A 188 29.02 22.33 36.11
CA MET A 188 30.29 23.07 36.05
C MET A 188 30.92 23.36 37.42
N ALA A 189 30.19 23.13 38.50
CA ALA A 189 30.66 23.29 39.87
C ALA A 189 29.99 22.25 40.77
N ALA A 190 30.50 22.09 41.99
CA ALA A 190 30.01 21.10 42.95
C ALA A 190 28.78 21.61 43.71
N ASN A 191 27.73 21.98 42.99
CA ASN A 191 26.46 22.37 43.60
C ASN A 191 25.37 21.37 43.24
N ASP A 192 24.49 21.14 44.21
CA ASP A 192 23.22 20.46 44.03
C ASP A 192 22.17 21.41 43.45
N GLY A 193 21.06 20.83 43.00
CA GLY A 193 19.89 21.57 42.56
C GLY A 193 19.26 20.96 41.33
N ASN A 194 18.24 21.63 40.82
CA ASN A 194 17.56 21.26 39.59
C ASN A 194 17.91 22.26 38.49
N ALA A 195 18.17 21.78 37.29
CA ALA A 195 18.13 22.62 36.10
C ALA A 195 16.79 22.38 35.39
N VAL A 196 16.22 23.43 34.79
CA VAL A 196 15.04 23.27 33.94
C VAL A 196 15.51 23.41 32.51
N MET A 197 15.47 22.31 31.77
CA MET A 197 15.91 22.30 30.37
C MET A 197 14.74 21.95 29.46
N GLY A 198 14.69 22.59 28.29
CA GLY A 198 13.63 22.35 27.32
C GLY A 198 14.14 22.31 25.90
N ALA A 199 13.34 21.68 25.06
CA ALA A 199 13.56 21.70 23.63
C ALA A 199 12.27 22.08 22.90
N GLU A 200 12.46 22.80 21.81
CA GLU A 200 11.38 23.30 20.97
C GLU A 200 11.69 23.06 19.50
N VAL A 201 10.66 22.86 18.71
CA VAL A 201 10.72 22.83 17.25
C VAL A 201 9.96 24.00 16.68
N HIS A 202 10.64 24.76 15.84
CA HIS A 202 10.03 25.77 15.01
C HIS A 202 10.05 25.30 13.56
N GLN A 203 8.91 25.42 12.87
CA GLN A 203 8.72 24.85 11.55
C GLN A 203 8.10 25.89 10.62
N TRP A 204 8.65 26.04 9.42
CA TRP A 204 8.23 27.06 8.47
C TRP A 204 8.48 26.62 7.02
N ALA A 205 7.67 27.15 6.11
CA ALA A 205 7.78 26.97 4.67
C ALA A 205 7.74 28.34 3.95
N PRO A 206 8.16 28.40 2.68
CA PRO A 206 8.06 29.63 1.89
C PRO A 206 6.63 30.18 1.87
N GLY A 207 6.48 31.48 2.14
CA GLY A 207 5.19 32.17 2.16
C GLY A 207 4.47 32.17 3.51
N GLU A 208 5.01 31.50 4.53
CA GLU A 208 4.44 31.51 5.90
C GLU A 208 5.15 32.51 6.82
N SER A 209 4.44 32.99 7.83
CA SER A 209 5.05 33.79 8.90
C SER A 209 5.93 32.93 9.79
N MET A 210 7.16 33.38 10.05
CA MET A 210 8.07 32.77 11.03
C MET A 210 7.77 33.19 12.48
N ASN A 211 6.76 34.03 12.70
CA ASN A 211 6.35 34.48 14.03
C ASN A 211 5.27 33.58 14.62
N VAL A 212 5.48 32.26 14.56
CA VAL A 212 4.60 31.26 15.17
C VAL A 212 5.31 30.73 16.40
N THR A 213 4.57 30.57 17.49
CA THR A 213 5.12 29.99 18.73
C THR A 213 5.66 28.58 18.45
N PRO A 214 6.95 28.30 18.74
CA PRO A 214 7.51 26.96 18.60
C PRO A 214 6.77 25.94 19.47
N ALA A 215 6.63 24.71 18.99
CA ALA A 215 6.10 23.62 19.79
C ALA A 215 7.24 23.04 20.65
N GLY A 216 7.05 22.92 21.96
CA GLY A 216 8.12 22.49 22.85
C GLY A 216 7.64 21.98 24.18
N SER A 217 8.58 21.41 24.93
CA SER A 217 8.38 21.05 26.34
C SER A 217 9.69 21.20 27.11
N SER A 218 9.58 21.22 28.43
CA SER A 218 10.72 21.28 29.35
C SER A 218 10.62 20.20 30.42
N SER A 219 11.76 19.74 30.88
CA SER A 219 11.91 18.79 31.97
C SER A 219 12.74 19.39 33.10
N ILE A 220 12.38 19.06 34.33
CA ILE A 220 13.19 19.33 35.52
C ILE A 220 14.20 18.20 35.63
N ILE A 221 15.49 18.53 35.61
CA ILE A 221 16.58 17.55 35.70
C ILE A 221 17.37 17.83 36.98
N THR A 222 17.55 16.80 37.81
CA THR A 222 18.35 16.92 39.02
C THR A 222 19.83 16.85 38.67
N ALA A 223 20.60 17.82 39.15
CA ALA A 223 22.02 17.88 38.89
C ALA A 223 22.79 16.85 39.72
N ASN A 224 23.73 16.18 39.06
CA ASN A 224 24.75 15.41 39.76
C ASN A 224 25.73 16.42 40.39
N PRO A 225 25.94 16.41 41.73
CA PRO A 225 26.88 17.33 42.37
C PRO A 225 28.33 17.08 41.98
N VAL A 226 28.66 15.94 41.36
CA VAL A 226 30.01 15.66 40.85
C VAL A 226 30.28 16.56 39.64
N PRO A 227 31.21 17.53 39.74
CA PRO A 227 31.52 18.40 38.62
C PRO A 227 32.08 17.60 37.46
N TRP A 228 31.77 18.03 36.23
CA TRP A 228 32.28 17.45 34.99
C TRP A 228 31.87 16.00 34.71
N ALA A 229 31.00 15.41 35.54
CA ALA A 229 30.37 14.12 35.24
C ALA A 229 29.37 14.30 34.09
N VAL A 230 29.51 13.51 33.04
CA VAL A 230 28.59 13.56 31.88
C VAL A 230 27.29 12.89 32.28
N ASN A 231 26.20 13.64 32.21
CA ASN A 231 24.85 13.17 32.42
C ASN A 231 24.10 13.21 31.09
N GLU A 232 23.21 12.24 30.90
CA GLU A 232 22.23 12.28 29.83
C GLU A 232 20.85 12.55 30.45
N SER A 233 20.09 13.46 29.83
CA SER A 233 18.72 13.73 30.27
C SER A 233 17.81 13.95 29.09
N LYS A 234 16.64 13.30 29.12
CA LYS A 234 15.53 13.61 28.21
C LYS A 234 14.92 14.94 28.64
N ILE A 235 14.85 15.90 27.73
CA ILE A 235 14.39 17.27 28.04
C ILE A 235 13.06 17.62 27.37
N ALA A 236 12.73 16.93 26.28
CA ALA A 236 11.44 17.03 25.61
C ALA A 236 11.02 15.67 25.03
N ALA A 237 9.72 15.43 25.01
CA ALA A 237 9.12 14.23 24.45
C ALA A 237 8.15 14.58 23.32
N ASP A 238 8.02 13.66 22.35
CA ASP A 238 6.95 13.68 21.33
C ASP A 238 6.85 15.01 20.55
N LEU A 239 7.98 15.70 20.32
CA LEU A 239 7.97 16.96 19.57
C LEU A 239 7.48 16.71 18.15
N PRO A 240 6.44 17.43 17.68
CA PRO A 240 5.81 17.15 16.39
C PRO A 240 6.72 17.60 15.24
N LEU A 241 6.84 16.77 14.22
CA LEU A 241 7.65 17.03 13.04
C LEU A 241 6.81 16.91 11.75
N ASP A 242 6.98 17.90 10.89
CA ASP A 242 6.55 17.91 9.50
C ASP A 242 7.82 17.95 8.63
N PRO A 243 8.23 16.82 8.05
CA PRO A 243 9.45 16.75 7.25
C PRO A 243 9.34 17.46 5.90
N THR A 244 8.15 17.96 5.52
CA THR A 244 7.98 18.79 4.32
C THR A 244 8.37 20.25 4.56
N ARG A 245 8.55 20.65 5.83
CA ARG A 245 8.88 22.01 6.25
C ARG A 245 10.32 22.08 6.75
N THR A 246 10.88 23.30 6.78
CA THR A 246 12.18 23.51 7.41
C THR A 246 12.01 23.43 8.92
N VAL A 247 12.80 22.59 9.58
CA VAL A 247 12.75 22.40 11.05
C VAL A 247 13.95 23.08 11.69
N THR A 248 13.69 23.89 12.73
CA THR A 248 14.72 24.45 13.61
C THR A 248 14.53 23.87 15.00
N LEU A 249 15.56 23.19 15.49
CA LEU A 249 15.62 22.69 16.86
C LEU A 249 16.18 23.79 17.77
N ARG A 250 15.48 24.06 18.86
CA ARG A 250 15.93 24.96 19.93
C ARG A 250 16.15 24.18 21.21
N ILE A 251 17.23 24.48 21.91
CA ILE A 251 17.57 23.90 23.22
C ILE A 251 17.71 25.03 24.20
N ALA A 252 17.08 24.92 25.36
CA ALA A 252 17.04 25.96 26.35
C ALA A 252 17.41 25.46 27.74
N ARG A 253 18.10 26.31 28.50
CA ARG A 253 18.00 26.29 29.97
C ARG A 253 17.03 27.41 30.35
N GLN A 254 16.01 27.07 31.13
CA GLN A 254 14.99 27.99 31.61
C GLN A 254 15.40 28.54 32.99
N GLY A 255 16.55 29.20 33.06
CA GLY A 255 17.15 29.65 34.33
C GLY A 255 16.33 30.69 35.11
N ALA A 256 15.28 31.25 34.53
CA ALA A 256 14.32 32.12 35.23
C ALA A 256 13.18 31.34 35.91
N SER A 257 13.09 30.03 35.70
CA SER A 257 12.07 29.18 36.32
C SER A 257 12.36 29.04 37.82
N ALA A 258 11.32 29.10 38.66
CA ALA A 258 11.43 28.83 40.09
C ALA A 258 11.91 27.39 40.39
N ASN A 259 11.77 26.48 39.42
CA ASN A 259 12.25 25.11 39.53
C ASN A 259 13.72 24.94 39.08
N ASP A 260 14.35 25.98 38.51
CA ASP A 260 15.78 25.98 38.19
C ASP A 260 16.56 26.51 39.41
N THR A 261 16.93 25.59 40.29
CA THR A 261 17.62 25.87 41.56
C THR A 261 19.13 25.63 41.49
N LEU A 262 19.65 25.16 40.35
CA LEU A 262 21.07 24.92 40.16
C LEU A 262 21.83 26.26 40.09
N ALA A 263 22.60 26.56 41.14
CA ALA A 263 23.22 27.87 41.33
C ALA A 263 24.35 28.21 40.35
N ASN A 264 24.89 27.24 39.62
CA ASN A 264 25.99 27.44 38.67
C ASN A 264 25.59 27.12 37.22
N ALA A 265 26.51 27.43 36.30
CA ALA A 265 26.35 27.08 34.90
C ALA A 265 26.36 25.56 34.67
N LEU A 266 25.66 25.11 33.62
CA LEU A 266 25.79 23.75 33.10
C LEU A 266 26.41 23.81 31.70
N GLY A 267 27.18 22.80 31.33
CA GLY A 267 27.81 22.71 30.00
C GLY A 267 27.07 21.70 29.13
N ILE A 268 26.53 22.11 27.99
CA ILE A 268 25.94 21.20 26.98
C ILE A 268 27.04 20.73 26.03
N LEU A 269 27.25 19.43 25.96
CA LEU A 269 28.30 18.79 25.15
C LEU A 269 27.76 18.29 23.80
N LYS A 270 26.56 17.71 23.82
CA LYS A 270 25.93 17.07 22.66
C LYS A 270 24.42 17.02 22.86
N VAL A 271 23.69 17.04 21.77
CA VAL A 271 22.23 16.86 21.75
C VAL A 271 21.95 15.60 20.95
N ARG A 272 21.19 14.67 21.52
CA ARG A 272 20.70 13.49 20.80
C ARG A 272 19.22 13.67 20.50
N ILE A 273 18.85 13.54 19.24
CA ILE A 273 17.44 13.43 18.85
C ILE A 273 17.13 11.98 18.50
N GLN A 274 15.93 11.52 18.84
CA GLN A 274 15.51 10.14 18.62
C GLN A 274 14.11 10.10 18.02
N LYS A 275 13.92 9.27 17.00
CA LYS A 275 12.63 8.98 16.38
C LYS A 275 11.67 8.40 17.41
N LYS A 276 10.40 8.81 17.32
CA LYS A 276 9.31 8.29 18.14
C LYS A 276 8.16 7.74 17.30
#